data_AF-A0A9D9HTX7-F1
#
_entry.id   AF-A0A9D9HTX7-F1
#
_cell.length_a   1.000
_cell.length_b   1.000
_cell.length_c   1.000
_cell.angle_alpha   90.00
_cell.angle_beta   90.00
_cell.angle_gamma   90.00
#
_symmetry.space_group_name_H-M   'P 1'
#
loop_
_entity.id
_entity.type
_entity.pdbx_description
1 polymer ?
#
loop_
_entity_poly.entity_id
_entity_poly.type
_entity_poly.pdbx_seq_one_letter_code
_entity_poly.pdbx_strand_id
1 'polypeptide(L)'
;METNNQNQEKSLLESYNWMKSKHPDAVFLFRSGDSYEAYKGDAERIGHTLSIGVSKESVGDMGTIPVVSFPMADLDVNLPKLIRKGLRVAICDKR
;
A
#
# COMPACT_ATOMS: atom_id res chain seq x y z
N MET A 1 -10.48 23.02 -3.24
CA MET A 1 -9.14 22.86 -3.84
C MET A 1 -8.61 21.50 -3.38
N GLU A 2 -9.02 20.39 -4.01
CA GLU A 2 -8.70 19.01 -3.55
C GLU A 2 -8.44 18.06 -4.75
N THR A 3 -8.01 18.59 -5.90
CA THR A 3 -7.97 17.83 -7.17
C THR A 3 -6.61 17.18 -7.51
N ASN A 4 -5.58 17.35 -6.69
CA ASN A 4 -4.24 16.80 -7.01
C ASN A 4 -3.97 15.39 -6.45
N ASN A 5 -4.55 15.00 -5.30
CA ASN A 5 -4.29 13.68 -4.71
C ASN A 5 -5.00 12.54 -5.47
N GLN A 6 -6.25 12.76 -5.88
CA GLN A 6 -7.07 11.71 -6.50
C GLN A 6 -6.52 11.20 -7.84
N ASN A 7 -5.94 12.08 -8.67
CA ASN A 7 -5.32 11.65 -9.93
C ASN A 7 -4.03 10.86 -9.68
N GLN A 8 -3.30 11.18 -8.62
CA GLN A 8 -2.09 10.45 -8.26
C GLN A 8 -2.41 9.06 -7.69
N GLU A 9 -3.42 8.95 -6.82
CA GLU A 9 -3.91 7.67 -6.29
C GLU A 9 -4.42 6.76 -7.40
N LYS A 10 -5.14 7.31 -8.39
CA LYS A 10 -5.64 6.56 -9.54
C LYS A 10 -4.48 5.94 -10.34
N SER A 11 -3.45 6.72 -10.64
CA SER A 11 -2.25 6.27 -11.37
C SER A 11 -1.43 5.23 -10.57
N LEU A 12 -1.35 5.39 -9.26
CA LEU A 12 -0.74 4.39 -8.36
C LEU A 12 -1.52 3.08 -8.37
N LEU A 13 -2.84 3.14 -8.35
CA LEU A 13 -3.70 1.96 -8.34
C LEU A 13 -3.66 1.19 -9.67
N GLU A 14 -3.52 1.90 -10.79
CA GLU A 14 -3.25 1.29 -12.10
C GLU A 14 -1.90 0.56 -12.11
N SER A 15 -0.86 1.21 -11.59
CA SER A 15 0.47 0.61 -11.43
C SER A 15 0.44 -0.62 -10.51
N TYR A 16 -0.30 -0.53 -9.41
CA TYR A 16 -0.56 -1.65 -8.50
C TYR A 16 -1.18 -2.83 -9.23
N ASN A 17 -2.25 -2.61 -10.01
CA ASN A 17 -2.92 -3.70 -10.73
C ASN A 17 -1.98 -4.36 -11.75
N TRP A 18 -1.17 -3.55 -12.46
CA TRP A 18 -0.19 -4.06 -13.41
C TRP A 18 0.90 -4.89 -12.72
N MET A 19 1.46 -4.40 -11.61
CA MET A 19 2.48 -5.12 -10.85
C MET A 19 1.91 -6.40 -10.23
N LYS A 20 0.67 -6.38 -9.74
CA LYS A 20 -0.03 -7.56 -9.24
C LYS A 20 -0.27 -8.63 -10.31
N SER A 21 -0.47 -8.23 -11.56
CA SER A 21 -0.53 -9.18 -12.69
C SER A 21 0.79 -9.93 -12.88
N LYS A 22 1.93 -9.29 -12.58
CA LYS A 22 3.26 -9.90 -12.66
C LYS A 22 3.69 -10.64 -11.39
N HIS A 23 3.29 -10.13 -10.24
CA HIS A 23 3.66 -10.63 -8.91
C HIS A 23 2.44 -10.66 -7.99
N PRO A 24 1.54 -11.65 -8.16
CA PRO A 24 0.30 -11.75 -7.37
C PRO A 24 0.57 -12.05 -5.89
N ASP A 25 1.69 -12.69 -5.60
CA ASP A 25 2.12 -13.14 -4.27
C ASP A 25 2.86 -12.06 -3.46
N ALA A 26 3.40 -11.04 -4.13
CA ALA A 26 4.09 -9.94 -3.47
C ALA A 26 3.12 -8.88 -2.95
N VAL A 27 3.35 -8.37 -1.74
CA VAL A 27 2.66 -7.19 -1.21
C VAL A 27 3.46 -5.94 -1.55
N PHE A 28 2.78 -4.90 -2.03
CA PHE A 28 3.43 -3.66 -2.48
C PHE A 28 3.28 -2.56 -1.44
N LEU A 29 4.41 -1.97 -1.06
CA LEU A 29 4.50 -0.78 -0.22
C LEU A 29 4.95 0.39 -1.09
N PHE A 30 4.11 1.39 -1.23
CA PHE A 30 4.41 2.64 -1.94
C PHE A 30 4.89 3.67 -0.95
N ARG A 31 6.05 4.27 -1.22
CA ARG A 31 6.56 5.38 -0.42
C ARG A 31 5.84 6.66 -0.83
N SER A 32 5.19 7.30 0.14
CA SER A 32 4.52 8.58 -0.02
C SER A 32 5.04 9.53 1.07
N GLY A 33 6.04 10.35 0.71
CA GLY A 33 6.73 11.23 1.65
C GLY A 33 7.38 10.46 2.81
N ASP A 34 6.83 10.64 4.00
CA ASP A 34 7.31 10.06 5.27
C ASP A 34 6.55 8.79 5.68
N SER A 35 5.69 8.26 4.81
CA SER A 35 4.89 7.07 5.08
C SER A 35 5.05 6.00 3.99
N TYR A 36 4.84 4.75 4.38
CA TYR A 36 4.59 3.65 3.46
C TYR A 36 3.11 3.32 3.43
N GLU A 37 2.57 3.14 2.23
CA GLU A 37 1.16 2.88 1.98
C GLU A 37 0.99 1.58 1.20
N ALA A 38 -0.04 0.81 1.54
CA ALA A 38 -0.50 -0.33 0.76
C ALA A 38 -2.00 -0.23 0.52
N TYR A 39 -2.44 -0.80 -0.60
CA TYR A 39 -3.79 -0.65 -1.11
C TYR A 39 -4.47 -2.01 -1.35
N LYS A 40 -5.80 -2.02 -1.40
CA LYS A 40 -6.64 -3.18 -1.74
C LYS A 40 -6.33 -4.39 -0.84
N GLY A 41 -6.17 -5.58 -1.41
CA GLY A 41 -5.90 -6.80 -0.64
C GLY A 41 -4.54 -6.78 0.08
N ASP A 42 -3.60 -5.94 -0.34
CA ASP A 42 -2.33 -5.81 0.39
C ASP A 42 -2.52 -5.02 1.68
N ALA A 43 -3.40 -4.02 1.67
CA ALA A 43 -3.77 -3.28 2.87
C ALA A 43 -4.36 -4.20 3.93
N GLU A 44 -5.27 -5.10 3.55
CA GLU A 44 -5.87 -6.07 4.47
C GLU A 44 -4.85 -7.07 5.02
N ARG A 45 -3.98 -7.59 4.15
CA ARG A 45 -2.91 -8.53 4.57
C ARG A 45 -1.93 -7.89 5.54
N ILE A 46 -1.50 -6.66 5.25
CA ILE A 46 -0.55 -5.93 6.08
C ILE A 46 -1.21 -5.48 7.39
N GLY A 47 -2.43 -4.94 7.32
CA GLY A 47 -3.21 -4.55 8.49
C GLY A 47 -3.40 -5.71 9.46
N HIS A 48 -3.78 -6.89 8.96
CA HIS A 48 -3.91 -8.10 9.78
C HIS A 48 -2.56 -8.59 10.34
N THR A 49 -1.48 -8.48 9.55
CA THR A 49 -0.16 -8.97 9.97
C THR A 49 0.51 -8.08 11.02
N LEU A 50 0.36 -6.76 10.86
CA LEU A 50 0.96 -5.75 11.73
C LEU A 50 0.01 -5.29 12.85
N SER A 51 -1.23 -5.79 12.86
CA SER A 51 -2.31 -5.32 13.74
C SER A 51 -2.55 -3.81 13.62
N ILE A 52 -2.48 -3.29 12.39
CA ILE A 52 -2.74 -1.88 12.06
C ILE A 52 -4.16 -1.77 11.50
N GLY A 53 -4.88 -0.72 11.88
CA GLY A 53 -6.20 -0.43 11.36
C GLY A 53 -6.18 -0.18 9.85
N VAL A 54 -7.07 -0.85 9.11
CA VAL A 54 -7.25 -0.63 7.67
C VAL A 54 -8.29 0.48 7.50
N SER A 55 -7.86 1.57 6.88
CA SER A 55 -8.73 2.69 6.50
C SER A 55 -9.34 2.44 5.14
N LYS A 56 -10.36 3.21 4.79
CA LYS A 56 -11.01 3.16 3.49
C LYS A 56 -10.90 4.52 2.84
N GLU A 57 -10.30 4.58 1.65
CA GLU A 57 -10.02 5.82 0.94
C GLU A 57 -10.73 5.85 -0.42
N SER A 58 -11.29 7.00 -0.77
CA SER A 58 -12.07 7.17 -2.00
C SER A 58 -11.20 7.66 -3.14
N VAL A 59 -10.93 6.77 -4.11
CA VAL A 59 -10.03 7.03 -5.24
C VAL A 59 -10.86 7.34 -6.49
N GLY A 60 -11.26 8.60 -6.63
CA GLY A 60 -12.02 9.11 -7.77
C GLY A 60 -13.18 8.20 -8.19
N ASP A 61 -13.25 7.87 -9.48
CA ASP A 61 -14.30 7.01 -10.05
C ASP A 61 -14.12 5.50 -9.74
N MET A 62 -12.99 5.10 -9.13
CA MET A 62 -12.76 3.69 -8.76
C MET A 62 -13.45 3.30 -7.45
N GLY A 63 -14.09 4.26 -6.77
CA GLY A 63 -14.80 4.07 -5.52
C GLY A 63 -13.87 4.00 -4.31
N THR A 64 -14.35 3.38 -3.24
CA THR A 64 -13.63 3.30 -1.97
C THR A 64 -12.81 2.02 -1.88
N ILE A 65 -11.51 2.13 -1.60
CA ILE A 65 -10.59 1.00 -1.46
C ILE A 65 -10.00 0.93 -0.05
N PRO A 66 -9.67 -0.26 0.47
CA PRO A 66 -8.94 -0.38 1.72
C PRO A 66 -7.49 0.07 1.55
N VAL A 67 -7.00 0.83 2.53
CA VAL A 67 -5.66 1.41 2.58
C VAL A 67 -5.09 1.23 3.97
N VAL A 68 -3.82 0.88 4.06
CA VAL A 68 -3.07 0.90 5.31
C VAL A 68 -1.82 1.73 5.10
N SER A 69 -1.50 2.56 6.09
CA SER A 69 -0.29 3.36 6.07
C SER A 69 0.43 3.25 7.41
N PHE A 70 1.76 3.34 7.37
CA PHE A 70 2.59 3.43 8.57
C PHE A 70 3.82 4.32 8.32
N PRO A 71 4.38 4.93 9.38
CA PRO A 71 5.54 5.81 9.25
C PRO A 71 6.76 5.11 8.63
N MET A 72 7.54 5.85 7.85
CA MET A 72 8.78 5.33 7.24
C MET A 72 9.75 4.76 8.28
N ALA A 73 9.82 5.38 9.46
CA ALA A 73 10.65 4.92 10.57
C ALA A 73 10.27 3.50 11.07
N ASP A 74 9.02 3.09 10.89
CA ASP A 74 8.54 1.78 11.35
C ASP A 74 8.84 0.66 10.34
N LEU A 75 9.39 0.98 9.16
CA LEU A 75 9.71 -0.03 8.14
C LEU A 75 10.67 -1.08 8.69
N ASP A 76 11.74 -0.68 9.37
CA ASP A 76 12.75 -1.61 9.90
C ASP A 76 12.17 -2.54 10.99
N VAL A 77 11.10 -2.11 11.65
CA VAL A 77 10.39 -2.89 12.66
C VAL A 77 9.34 -3.81 12.03
N ASN A 78 8.64 -3.34 11.00
CA ASN A 78 7.51 -4.02 10.39
C ASN A 78 7.92 -4.99 9.28
N LEU A 79 8.93 -4.64 8.49
CA LEU A 79 9.41 -5.46 7.38
C LEU A 79 9.83 -6.87 7.86
N PRO A 80 10.61 -7.05 8.95
CA PRO A 80 10.92 -8.38 9.45
C PRO A 80 9.70 -9.18 9.93
N LYS A 81 8.62 -8.52 10.37
CA LYS A 81 7.38 -9.20 10.76
C LYS A 81 6.62 -9.72 9.54
N LEU A 82 6.54 -8.91 8.49
CA LEU A 82 5.92 -9.29 7.21
C LEU A 82 6.65 -10.48 6.58
N ILE A 83 7.99 -10.42 6.51
CA ILE A 83 8.82 -11.47 5.93
C ILE A 83 8.70 -12.78 6.73
N ARG A 84 8.69 -12.72 8.07
CA ARG A 84 8.50 -13.91 8.93
C ARG A 84 7.13 -14.57 8.76
N LYS A 85 6.12 -13.83 8.28
CA LYS A 85 4.80 -14.36 7.94
C LYS A 85 4.73 -14.93 6.53
N GLY A 86 5.85 -14.97 5.81
CA GLY A 86 5.94 -15.48 4.45
C GLY A 86 5.46 -14.50 3.38
N LEU A 87 5.23 -13.22 3.73
CA LEU A 87 4.87 -12.20 2.77
C LEU A 87 6.13 -11.73 2.03
N ARG A 88 6.10 -11.77 0.70
CA ARG A 88 7.13 -11.15 -0.14
C ARG A 88 6.80 -9.67 -0.26
N VAL A 89 7.66 -8.79 0.22
CA VAL A 89 7.39 -7.34 0.23
C VAL A 89 8.18 -6.67 -0.90
N ALA A 90 7.50 -5.88 -1.72
CA ALA A 90 8.11 -5.02 -2.74
C ALA A 90 7.93 -3.55 -2.32
N ILE A 91 9.02 -2.79 -2.29
CA ILE A 91 9.00 -1.36 -1.95
C ILE A 91 9.11 -0.56 -3.25
N CYS A 92 8.14 0.30 -3.48
CA CYS A 92 8.07 1.19 -4.64
C CYS A 92 8.34 2.62 -4.19
N ASP A 93 9.43 3.21 -4.68
CA ASP A 93 9.73 4.62 -4.47
C ASP A 93 9.15 5.44 -5.61
N LYS A 94 8.29 6.41 -5.28
CA LYS A 94 7.67 7.32 -6.25
C LYS A 94 8.59 8.54 -6.41
N ARG A 95 9.49 8.49 -7.39
CA ARG A 95 10.27 9.66 -7.83
C ARG A 95 9.47 10.57 -8.76
#